data_AF-A0A939VDQ9-F1
#
_entry.id   AF-A0A939VDQ9-F1
#
_cell.length_a   1.000
_cell.length_b   1.000
_cell.length_c   1.000
_cell.angle_alpha   90.00
_cell.angle_beta   90.00
_cell.angle_gamma   90.00
#
_symmetry.space_group_name_H-M   'P 1'
#
loop_
_entity.id
_entity.type
_entity.pdbx_description
1 polymer ?
#
loop_
_entity_poly.entity_id
_entity_poly.type
_entity_poly.pdbx_seq_one_letter_code
_entity_poly.pdbx_strand_id
1 'polypeptide(L)'
;MEKAKKTKKAEGDGKEHKKNWRETHATPEDIQRFLCDNVVLRHNVITGEQEFRVPERDEFAALGIMYPTGTTPLDEWRSACEWHRVDDRFVTSLYNMIYLAKEVREQDIWRVLKSDFVPLYNPFQHYLSRLPPWDESTNPILDLSMTVTVRGGTEEQLLFYACLRKWLVA
;
A
#
# COMPACT_ATOMS: atom_id res chain seq x y z
N MET A 1 26.80 78.06 17.04
CA MET A 1 25.40 77.63 17.16
C MET A 1 25.11 76.64 16.05
N GLU A 2 25.17 75.36 16.39
CA GLU A 2 24.90 74.21 15.53
C GLU A 2 23.49 74.26 14.93
N LYS A 3 23.35 73.89 13.67
CA LYS A 3 22.06 73.48 13.10
C LYS A 3 22.10 71.97 12.87
N ALA A 4 21.35 71.26 13.71
CA ALA A 4 21.27 69.82 13.78
C ALA A 4 20.76 69.20 12.46
N LYS A 5 21.51 68.22 11.98
CA LYS A 5 21.18 67.34 10.85
C LYS A 5 20.09 66.37 11.32
N LYS A 6 18.86 66.53 10.82
CA LYS A 6 17.72 65.65 11.17
C LYS A 6 17.81 64.36 10.34
N THR A 7 18.46 63.35 10.89
CA THR A 7 18.49 61.98 10.35
C THR A 7 17.10 61.37 10.50
N LYS A 8 16.37 61.19 9.39
CA LYS A 8 15.17 60.34 9.37
C LYS A 8 15.63 58.89 9.37
N LYS A 9 15.52 58.24 10.53
CA LYS A 9 15.55 56.78 10.69
C LYS A 9 14.39 56.20 9.87
N ALA A 10 14.69 55.45 8.82
CA ALA A 10 13.72 54.56 8.21
C ALA A 10 13.56 53.37 9.16
N GLU A 11 12.55 53.47 10.01
CA GLU A 11 12.12 52.41 10.91
C GLU A 11 11.51 51.30 10.08
N GLY A 12 12.01 50.08 10.28
CA GLY A 12 11.69 48.92 9.48
C GLY A 12 10.21 48.57 9.59
N ASP A 13 9.52 48.63 8.45
CA ASP A 13 8.26 47.95 8.28
C ASP A 13 8.60 46.51 7.86
N GLY A 14 8.81 45.67 8.87
CA GLY A 14 8.95 44.23 8.72
C GLY A 14 7.62 43.69 8.20
N LYS A 15 7.43 43.72 6.88
CA LYS A 15 6.36 42.98 6.22
C LYS A 15 6.55 41.51 6.57
N GLU A 16 5.78 41.02 7.53
CA GLU A 16 5.59 39.59 7.73
C GLU A 16 5.24 38.99 6.37
N HIS A 17 6.17 38.18 5.87
CA HIS A 17 5.91 37.33 4.72
C HIS A 17 4.72 36.46 5.13
N LYS A 18 3.52 36.72 4.60
CA LYS A 18 2.37 35.84 4.78
C LYS A 18 2.84 34.44 4.42
N LYS A 19 2.88 33.55 5.42
CA LYS A 19 3.24 32.14 5.23
C LYS A 19 2.48 31.63 4.01
N ASN A 20 3.22 31.14 3.02
CA ASN A 20 2.61 30.76 1.76
C ASN A 20 1.63 29.62 2.06
N TRP A 21 0.38 29.68 1.61
CA TRP A 21 -0.61 28.63 1.89
C TRP A 21 -0.14 27.23 1.43
N ARG A 22 0.80 27.20 0.48
CA ARG A 22 1.52 26.01 0.00
C ARG A 22 2.50 25.40 1.01
N GLU A 23 2.88 26.13 2.05
CA GLU A 23 3.75 25.64 3.14
C GLU A 23 2.94 25.03 4.28
N THR A 24 1.64 25.33 4.37
CA THR A 24 0.75 24.83 5.44
C THR A 24 0.12 23.49 5.08
N HIS A 25 -0.24 23.29 3.80
CA HIS A 25 -0.89 22.08 3.34
C HIS A 25 0.08 21.02 2.82
N ALA A 26 -0.22 19.75 3.09
CA ALA A 26 0.51 18.61 2.54
C ALA A 26 0.36 18.57 1.01
N THR A 27 1.48 18.48 0.31
CA THR A 27 1.52 18.23 -1.14
C THR A 27 1.24 16.74 -1.42
N PRO A 28 0.84 16.35 -2.64
CA PRO A 28 0.73 14.95 -3.01
C PRO A 28 2.01 14.15 -2.73
N GLU A 29 3.18 14.76 -2.93
CA GLU A 29 4.49 14.17 -2.67
C GLU A 29 4.73 13.94 -1.17
N ASP A 30 4.26 14.86 -0.31
CA ASP A 30 4.31 14.66 1.14
C ASP A 30 3.45 13.45 1.58
N ILE A 31 2.26 13.31 1.00
CA ILE A 31 1.35 12.19 1.27
C ILE A 31 1.98 10.88 0.78
N GLN A 32 2.52 10.86 -0.44
CA GLN A 32 3.21 9.69 -1.01
C GLN A 32 4.37 9.24 -0.13
N ARG A 33 5.22 10.18 0.30
CA ARG A 33 6.34 9.89 1.18
C ARG A 33 5.88 9.30 2.51
N PHE A 34 4.87 9.91 3.14
CA PHE A 34 4.29 9.39 4.37
C PHE A 34 3.75 7.96 4.18
N LEU A 35 3.05 7.69 3.08
CA LEU A 35 2.54 6.36 2.77
C LEU A 35 3.68 5.34 2.60
N CYS A 36 4.71 5.66 1.82
CA CYS A 36 5.89 4.79 1.64
C CYS A 36 6.59 4.47 2.96
N ASP A 37 6.66 5.44 3.88
CA ASP A 37 7.33 5.27 5.15
C ASP A 37 6.52 4.43 6.15
N ASN A 38 5.20 4.26 5.96
CA ASN A 38 4.33 3.63 6.97
C ASN A 38 3.65 2.35 6.51
N VAL A 39 3.37 2.20 5.21
CA VAL A 39 2.57 1.10 4.68
C VAL A 39 3.06 0.64 3.31
N VAL A 40 2.83 -0.63 3.00
CA VAL A 40 3.00 -1.17 1.65
C VAL A 40 1.64 -1.18 0.97
N LEU A 41 1.57 -0.63 -0.25
CA LEU A 41 0.34 -0.49 -1.01
C LEU A 41 0.40 -1.33 -2.28
N ARG A 42 -0.76 -1.82 -2.72
CA ARG A 42 -0.92 -2.45 -4.03
C ARG A 42 -2.35 -2.32 -4.55
N HIS A 43 -2.49 -2.26 -5.87
CA HIS A 43 -3.77 -2.24 -6.54
C HIS A 43 -4.06 -3.62 -7.12
N ASN A 44 -5.04 -4.33 -6.59
CA ASN A 44 -5.38 -5.67 -7.05
C ASN A 44 -6.18 -5.58 -8.35
N VAL A 45 -5.56 -5.96 -9.48
CA VAL A 45 -6.20 -5.84 -10.81
C VAL A 45 -7.36 -6.81 -11.04
N ILE A 46 -7.52 -7.82 -10.19
CA ILE A 46 -8.60 -8.82 -10.29
C ILE A 46 -9.84 -8.37 -9.53
N THR A 47 -9.66 -7.80 -8.33
CA THR A 47 -10.77 -7.27 -7.52
C THR A 47 -11.07 -5.80 -7.83
N GLY A 48 -10.12 -5.06 -8.39
CA GLY A 48 -10.19 -3.62 -8.60
C GLY A 48 -9.99 -2.79 -7.32
N GLU A 49 -9.65 -3.44 -6.21
CA GLU A 49 -9.54 -2.81 -4.89
C GLU A 49 -8.11 -2.35 -4.60
N GLN A 50 -8.00 -1.28 -3.80
CA GLN A 50 -6.73 -0.88 -3.19
C GLN A 50 -6.52 -1.70 -1.92
N GLU A 51 -5.33 -2.28 -1.79
CA GLU A 51 -4.95 -3.10 -0.65
C GLU A 51 -3.69 -2.53 0.00
N PHE A 52 -3.62 -2.66 1.31
CA PHE A 52 -2.48 -2.21 2.10
C PHE A 52 -2.02 -3.31 3.06
N ARG A 53 -0.77 -3.21 3.47
CA ARG A 53 -0.18 -4.01 4.54
C ARG A 53 0.69 -3.11 5.40
N VAL A 54 0.63 -3.31 6.72
CA VAL A 54 1.53 -2.67 7.67
C VAL A 54 2.64 -3.67 8.00
N PRO A 55 3.91 -3.43 7.60
CA PRO A 55 5.03 -4.32 7.90
C PRO A 55 5.23 -4.59 9.39
N GLU A 56 5.90 -5.68 9.75
CA GLU A 56 6.32 -5.87 11.14
C GLU A 56 7.43 -4.91 11.55
N ARG A 57 7.58 -4.69 12.86
CA ARG A 57 8.59 -3.76 13.41
C ARG A 57 10.02 -4.15 13.00
N ASP A 58 10.27 -5.44 12.87
CA ASP A 58 11.57 -5.98 12.46
C ASP A 58 11.84 -5.74 10.96
N GLU A 59 10.79 -5.77 10.13
CA GLU A 59 10.88 -5.43 8.70
C GLU A 59 11.18 -3.93 8.49
N PHE A 60 10.64 -3.04 9.33
CA PHE A 60 10.95 -1.61 9.27
C PHE A 60 12.44 -1.32 9.49
N ALA A 61 13.09 -2.03 10.41
CA ALA A 61 14.52 -1.92 10.63
C ALA A 61 15.33 -2.35 9.39
N ALA A 62 14.88 -3.40 8.68
CA ALA A 62 15.50 -3.86 7.43
C ALA A 62 15.29 -2.87 6.27
N LEU A 63 14.18 -2.14 6.27
CA LEU A 63 13.87 -1.10 5.28
C LEU A 63 14.51 0.26 5.60
N GLY A 64 15.24 0.38 6.72
CA GLY A 64 15.92 1.62 7.12
C GLY A 64 14.97 2.73 7.57
N ILE A 65 13.73 2.39 7.91
CA ILE A 65 12.69 3.34 8.29
C ILE A 65 12.59 3.35 9.82
N MET A 66 12.87 4.49 10.45
CA MET A 66 12.64 4.66 11.89
C MET A 66 11.13 4.77 12.15
N TYR A 67 10.57 3.73 12.78
CA TYR A 67 9.19 3.79 13.24
C TYR A 67 9.05 4.78 14.40
N PRO A 68 7.97 5.59 14.47
CA PRO A 68 7.73 6.45 15.61
C PRO A 68 7.74 5.63 16.90
N THR A 69 8.47 6.12 17.89
CA THR A 69 8.61 5.50 19.21
C THR A 69 7.25 5.54 19.94
N GLY A 70 6.41 4.52 19.72
CA GLY A 70 5.11 4.41 20.38
C GLY A 70 4.15 3.40 19.73
N THR A 71 2.93 3.37 20.27
CA THR A 71 1.77 2.71 19.68
C THR A 71 1.13 3.66 18.67
N THR A 72 0.92 3.20 17.45
CA THR A 72 0.27 3.94 16.37
C THR A 72 -1.11 3.32 16.09
N PRO A 73 -2.08 4.09 15.56
CA PRO A 73 -3.33 3.52 15.08
C PRO A 73 -3.12 2.38 14.06
N LEU A 74 -2.00 2.38 13.35
CA LEU A 74 -1.64 1.33 12.37
C LEU A 74 -1.28 -0.02 13.01
N ASP A 75 -1.00 -0.06 14.32
CA ASP A 75 -0.69 -1.32 15.02
C ASP A 75 -1.84 -2.33 14.97
N GLU A 76 -3.08 -1.88 14.80
CA GLU A 76 -4.25 -2.76 14.63
C GLU A 76 -4.17 -3.64 13.37
N TRP A 77 -3.56 -3.13 12.29
CA TRP A 77 -3.44 -3.81 11.01
C TRP A 77 -2.04 -4.40 10.78
N ARG A 78 -1.22 -4.48 11.84
CA ARG A 78 0.15 -4.98 11.74
C ARG A 78 0.16 -6.48 11.51
N SER A 79 0.72 -6.90 10.38
CA SER A 79 0.82 -8.32 10.02
C SER A 79 2.00 -8.62 9.10
N ALA A 80 2.68 -9.75 9.33
CA ALA A 80 3.79 -10.24 8.52
C ALA A 80 3.40 -10.65 7.09
N CYS A 81 2.14 -10.93 6.80
CA CYS A 81 1.73 -11.44 5.48
C CYS A 81 0.31 -11.04 5.06
N GLU A 82 -0.48 -10.46 5.95
CA GLU A 82 -1.87 -10.15 5.67
C GLU A 82 -2.01 -8.82 4.92
N TRP A 83 -2.86 -8.83 3.91
CA TRP A 83 -3.23 -7.65 3.14
C TRP A 83 -4.68 -7.30 3.47
N HIS A 84 -4.90 -6.04 3.81
CA HIS A 84 -6.20 -5.49 4.13
C HIS A 84 -6.69 -4.61 2.99
N ARG A 85 -8.01 -4.57 2.80
CA ARG A 85 -8.64 -3.63 1.87
C ARG A 85 -8.56 -2.22 2.46
N VAL A 86 -8.21 -1.23 1.64
CA VAL A 86 -8.29 0.19 2.01
C VAL A 86 -9.75 0.58 2.22
N ASP A 87 -10.08 1.02 3.44
CA ASP A 87 -11.40 1.50 3.83
C ASP A 87 -11.35 2.91 4.46
N ASP A 88 -12.53 3.47 4.73
CA ASP A 88 -12.64 4.82 5.32
C ASP A 88 -11.97 4.90 6.70
N ARG A 89 -12.00 3.82 7.48
CA ARG A 89 -11.39 3.78 8.81
C ARG A 89 -9.88 3.89 8.70
N PHE A 90 -9.28 3.15 7.78
CA PHE A 90 -7.86 3.22 7.49
C PHE A 90 -7.46 4.63 7.01
N VAL A 91 -8.19 5.21 6.06
CA VAL A 91 -7.90 6.55 5.54
C VAL A 91 -8.07 7.62 6.63
N THR A 92 -9.06 7.49 7.50
CA THR A 92 -9.24 8.37 8.66
C THR A 92 -8.05 8.30 9.62
N SER A 93 -7.53 7.09 9.88
CA SER A 93 -6.32 6.91 10.68
C SER A 93 -5.09 7.58 10.04
N LEU A 94 -4.91 7.40 8.72
CA LEU A 94 -3.83 8.05 7.97
C LEU A 94 -3.97 9.58 8.02
N TYR A 95 -5.18 10.10 7.82
CA TYR A 95 -5.48 11.53 7.93
C TYR A 95 -5.03 12.09 9.27
N ASN A 96 -5.42 11.44 10.38
CA ASN A 96 -5.05 11.89 11.72
C ASN A 96 -3.53 11.87 11.93
N MET A 97 -2.84 10.87 11.40
CA MET A 97 -1.37 10.78 11.52
C MET A 97 -0.66 11.86 10.70
N ILE A 98 -1.09 12.11 9.46
CA ILE A 98 -0.50 13.15 8.61
C ILE A 98 -0.80 14.53 9.18
N TYR A 99 -2.02 14.75 9.70
CA TYR A 99 -2.45 16.02 10.29
C TYR A 99 -1.57 16.48 11.46
N LEU A 100 -0.95 15.54 12.20
CA LEU A 100 0.04 15.87 13.24
C LEU A 100 1.31 16.51 12.68
N ALA A 101 1.65 16.24 11.41
CA ALA A 101 2.82 16.79 10.74
C ALA A 101 2.49 18.00 9.85
N LYS A 102 1.44 17.91 9.03
CA LYS A 102 1.01 18.93 8.07
C LYS A 102 -0.51 18.87 7.84
N GLU A 103 -1.13 20.01 7.56
CA GLU A 103 -2.57 20.06 7.28
C GLU A 103 -2.87 19.35 5.96
N VAL A 104 -3.68 18.29 5.98
CA VAL A 104 -4.04 17.50 4.80
C VAL A 104 -5.55 17.44 4.65
N ARG A 105 -6.05 17.19 3.43
CA ARG A 105 -7.47 16.86 3.22
C ARG A 105 -7.58 15.37 2.97
N GLU A 106 -8.60 14.75 3.53
CA GLU A 106 -8.87 13.31 3.35
C GLU A 106 -9.01 12.93 1.86
N GLN A 107 -9.64 13.81 1.06
CA GLN A 107 -9.79 13.62 -0.38
C GLN A 107 -8.46 13.52 -1.13
N ASP A 108 -7.43 14.24 -0.68
CA ASP A 108 -6.11 14.18 -1.31
C ASP A 108 -5.43 12.84 -1.02
N ILE A 109 -5.66 12.24 0.15
CA ILE A 109 -5.20 10.87 0.47
C ILE A 109 -5.87 9.86 -0.46
N TRP A 110 -7.20 9.93 -0.60
CA TRP A 110 -7.93 9.09 -1.54
C TRP A 110 -7.46 9.25 -2.98
N ARG A 111 -7.13 10.48 -3.39
CA ARG A 111 -6.60 10.77 -4.73
C ARG A 111 -5.26 10.09 -4.96
N VAL A 112 -4.36 10.14 -3.98
CA VAL A 112 -3.06 9.46 -4.05
C VAL A 112 -3.24 7.93 -4.07
N LEU A 113 -4.11 7.39 -3.21
CA LEU A 113 -4.39 5.94 -3.17
C LEU A 113 -5.02 5.39 -4.47
N LYS A 114 -5.74 6.23 -5.21
CA LYS A 114 -6.33 5.86 -6.52
C LYS A 114 -5.45 6.23 -7.71
N SER A 115 -4.31 6.86 -7.48
CA SER A 115 -3.38 7.25 -8.54
C SER A 115 -2.43 6.11 -8.93
N ASP A 116 -1.65 6.36 -9.98
CA ASP A 116 -0.57 5.49 -10.47
C ASP A 116 0.58 5.30 -9.47
N PHE A 117 0.58 6.06 -8.37
CA PHE A 117 1.47 5.85 -7.24
C PHE A 117 1.36 4.43 -6.66
N VAL A 118 0.15 3.85 -6.63
CA VAL A 118 -0.04 2.50 -6.07
C VAL A 118 0.27 1.45 -7.13
N PRO A 119 1.26 0.57 -6.90
CA PRO A 119 1.69 -0.39 -7.92
C PRO A 119 0.60 -1.43 -8.20
N LEU A 120 0.45 -1.78 -9.48
CA LEU A 120 -0.47 -2.82 -9.91
C LEU A 120 0.00 -4.20 -9.39
N TYR A 121 -0.96 -4.99 -8.93
CA TYR A 121 -0.75 -6.32 -8.40
C TYR A 121 -1.72 -7.31 -9.03
N ASN A 122 -1.15 -8.34 -9.67
CA ASN A 122 -1.91 -9.46 -10.17
C ASN A 122 -1.67 -10.69 -9.26
N PRO A 123 -2.65 -11.10 -8.45
CA PRO A 123 -2.49 -12.23 -7.52
C PRO A 123 -2.15 -13.54 -8.23
N PHE A 124 -2.69 -13.78 -9.43
CA PHE A 124 -2.41 -14.99 -10.18
C PHE A 124 -0.98 -15.01 -10.72
N GLN A 125 -0.54 -13.93 -11.36
CA GLN A 125 0.84 -13.84 -11.85
C GLN A 125 1.84 -13.97 -10.70
N HIS A 126 1.58 -13.27 -9.60
CA HIS A 126 2.44 -13.30 -8.41
C HIS A 126 2.49 -14.70 -7.77
N TYR A 127 1.37 -15.42 -7.72
CA TYR A 127 1.34 -16.81 -7.27
C TYR A 127 2.10 -17.74 -8.22
N LEU A 128 1.76 -17.72 -9.51
CA LEU A 128 2.33 -18.59 -10.54
C LEU A 128 3.85 -18.39 -10.69
N SER A 129 4.33 -17.16 -10.58
CA SER A 129 5.78 -16.83 -10.67
C SER A 129 6.61 -17.34 -9.49
N ARG A 130 5.98 -17.69 -8.37
CA ARG A 130 6.62 -18.13 -7.12
C ARG A 130 6.31 -19.57 -6.79
N LEU A 131 5.70 -20.30 -7.73
CA LEU A 131 5.58 -21.74 -7.61
C LEU A 131 6.99 -22.35 -7.57
N PRO A 132 7.26 -23.27 -6.63
CA PRO A 132 8.50 -24.02 -6.67
C PRO A 132 8.57 -24.83 -7.98
N PRO A 133 9.78 -25.17 -8.44
CA PRO A 133 9.92 -26.14 -9.52
C PRO A 133 9.18 -27.43 -9.14
N TRP A 134 8.61 -28.08 -10.15
CA TRP A 134 7.89 -29.33 -9.94
C TRP A 134 8.82 -30.37 -9.31
N ASP A 135 8.34 -31.05 -8.27
CA ASP A 135 9.08 -32.03 -7.47
C ASP A 135 9.15 -33.43 -8.10
N GLU A 136 8.71 -33.56 -9.36
CA GLU A 136 8.62 -34.79 -10.17
C GLU A 136 7.80 -35.94 -9.57
N SER A 137 7.22 -35.74 -8.39
CA SER A 137 6.58 -36.79 -7.59
C SER A 137 5.11 -36.50 -7.31
N THR A 138 4.76 -35.23 -7.12
CA THR A 138 3.37 -34.80 -7.01
C THR A 138 2.72 -34.83 -8.40
N ASN A 139 1.46 -35.25 -8.49
CA ASN A 139 0.69 -35.16 -9.73
C ASN A 139 -0.49 -34.18 -9.55
N PRO A 140 -0.26 -32.87 -9.71
CA PRO A 140 -1.27 -31.85 -9.42
C PRO A 140 -2.53 -31.99 -10.27
N ILE A 141 -2.42 -32.53 -11.48
CA ILE A 141 -3.55 -32.74 -12.38
C ILE A 141 -4.42 -33.90 -11.88
N LEU A 142 -3.79 -34.97 -11.38
CA LEU A 142 -4.52 -36.06 -10.74
C LEU A 142 -5.20 -35.58 -9.46
N ASP A 143 -4.48 -34.87 -8.58
CA ASP A 143 -5.04 -34.34 -7.33
C ASP A 143 -6.23 -33.41 -7.63
N LEU A 144 -6.08 -32.51 -8.61
CA LEU A 144 -7.17 -31.66 -9.07
C LEU A 144 -8.36 -32.47 -9.60
N SER A 145 -8.10 -33.50 -10.41
CA SER A 145 -9.18 -34.34 -10.95
C SER A 145 -9.97 -35.05 -9.85
N MET A 146 -9.31 -35.42 -8.76
CA MET A 146 -9.94 -36.10 -7.61
C MET A 146 -10.79 -35.17 -6.75
N THR A 147 -10.68 -33.84 -6.90
CA THR A 147 -11.58 -32.89 -6.24
C THR A 147 -13.00 -32.91 -6.82
N VAL A 148 -13.17 -33.48 -8.03
CA VAL A 148 -14.46 -33.58 -8.72
C VAL A 148 -14.94 -35.03 -8.69
N THR A 149 -16.10 -35.28 -8.08
CA THR A 149 -16.68 -36.62 -8.04
C THR A 149 -17.50 -36.93 -9.30
N VAL A 150 -17.11 -37.96 -10.05
CA VAL A 150 -17.81 -38.43 -11.25
C VAL A 150 -18.72 -39.62 -10.92
N ARG A 151 -19.87 -39.72 -11.59
CA ARG A 151 -20.73 -40.92 -11.49
C ARG A 151 -20.12 -42.06 -12.31
N GLY A 152 -20.12 -43.27 -11.75
CA GLY A 152 -19.66 -44.48 -12.45
C GLY A 152 -18.64 -45.28 -11.64
N GLY A 153 -17.97 -44.66 -10.67
CA GLY A 153 -16.95 -45.32 -9.86
C GLY A 153 -15.55 -44.97 -10.34
N THR A 154 -14.60 -45.86 -10.09
CA THR A 154 -13.17 -45.57 -10.26
C THR A 154 -12.76 -45.43 -11.73
N GLU A 155 -13.36 -46.19 -12.65
CA GLU A 155 -12.98 -46.17 -14.06
C GLU A 155 -13.33 -44.83 -14.73
N GLU A 156 -14.53 -44.32 -14.47
CA GLU A 156 -15.02 -43.04 -14.98
C GLU A 156 -14.27 -41.86 -14.36
N GLN A 157 -13.87 -41.98 -13.09
CA GLN A 157 -13.02 -41.00 -12.43
C GLN A 157 -11.64 -40.92 -13.11
N LEU A 158 -11.03 -42.06 -13.44
CA LEU A 158 -9.75 -42.11 -14.16
C LEU A 158 -9.88 -41.63 -15.62
N LEU A 159 -11.01 -41.87 -16.26
CA LEU A 159 -11.32 -41.33 -17.59
C LEU A 159 -11.39 -39.80 -17.54
N PHE A 160 -12.05 -39.24 -16.53
CA PHE A 160 -12.11 -37.79 -16.33
C PHE A 160 -10.72 -37.19 -16.13
N TYR A 161 -9.88 -37.79 -15.28
CA TYR A 161 -8.47 -37.42 -15.15
C TYR A 161 -7.75 -37.41 -16.51
N ALA A 162 -7.88 -38.47 -17.31
CA ALA A 162 -7.22 -38.58 -18.59
C ALA A 162 -7.67 -37.49 -19.58
N CYS A 163 -8.95 -37.15 -19.59
CA CYS A 163 -9.50 -36.04 -20.37
C CYS A 163 -9.00 -34.69 -19.87
N LEU A 164 -9.07 -34.44 -18.56
CA LEU A 164 -8.61 -33.19 -17.93
C LEU A 164 -7.13 -32.92 -18.23
N ARG A 165 -6.29 -33.96 -18.12
CA ARG A 165 -4.87 -33.87 -18.45
C ARG A 165 -4.65 -33.46 -19.90
N LYS A 166 -5.41 -34.02 -20.84
CA LYS A 166 -5.31 -33.66 -22.27
C LYS A 166 -5.74 -32.21 -22.54
N TRP A 167 -6.65 -31.65 -21.75
CA TRP A 167 -7.09 -30.27 -21.92
C TRP A 167 -6.09 -29.24 -21.39
N LEU A 168 -5.39 -29.56 -20.30
CA LEU A 168 -4.50 -28.61 -19.62
C LEU A 168 -3.07 -28.57 -20.18
N VAL A 169 -2.57 -29.69 -20.74
CA VAL A 169 -1.16 -29.84 -21.16
C VAL A 169 -1.04 -29.90 -22.69
N ALA A 170 -1.79 -29.05 -23.40
CA ALA A 170 -1.85 -29.05 -24.87
C ALA A 170 -0.46 -28.85 -25.52
#